data_AF-A0A6J6DZH5-F1
#
_entry.id   AF-A0A6J6DZH5-F1
#
_cell.length_a   1.000
_cell.length_b   1.000
_cell.length_c   1.000
_cell.angle_alpha   90.00
_cell.angle_beta   90.00
_cell.angle_gamma   90.00
#
_symmetry.space_group_name_H-M   'P 1'
#
loop_
_entity.id
_entity.type
_entity.pdbx_description
1 polymer ?
#
loop_
_entity_poly.entity_id
_entity_poly.type
_entity_poly.pdbx_seq_one_letter_code
_entity_poly.pdbx_strand_id
1 'polypeptide(L)'
;MAKKSPAKVKKLAAEAKRIAAANRELKRASTQIASSNNTSELERYESLDQAWKEIGLSAPARRALVDEGLFELSDLRKYSLAALKELHGMGPNAVRTLVTEMKRADLTFRK
;
A
#
# COMPACT_ATOMS: atom_id res chain seq x y z
N MET A 1 -23.17 -13.11 53.92
CA MET A 1 -22.73 -12.59 52.60
C MET A 1 -21.83 -11.38 52.83
N ALA A 2 -20.50 -11.50 52.66
CA ALA A 2 -19.57 -10.40 52.90
C ALA A 2 -19.60 -9.41 51.72
N LYS A 3 -20.18 -8.22 51.94
CA LYS A 3 -20.11 -7.12 50.96
C LYS A 3 -18.64 -6.67 50.85
N LYS A 4 -18.07 -6.70 49.64
CA LYS A 4 -16.69 -6.24 49.38
C LYS A 4 -16.51 -4.81 49.93
N SER A 5 -15.47 -4.60 50.73
CA SER A 5 -15.15 -3.30 51.33
C SER A 5 -15.03 -2.20 50.26
N PRO A 6 -15.61 -1.01 50.47
CA PRO A 6 -15.61 0.09 49.48
C PRO A 6 -14.20 0.52 49.05
N ALA A 7 -13.20 0.35 49.91
CA ALA A 7 -11.80 0.58 49.57
C ALA A 7 -11.29 -0.37 48.48
N LYS A 8 -11.73 -1.64 48.50
CA LYS A 8 -11.33 -2.67 47.54
C LYS A 8 -11.99 -2.43 46.16
N VAL A 9 -13.22 -1.90 46.15
CA VAL A 9 -13.93 -1.50 44.92
C VAL A 9 -13.26 -0.28 44.26
N LYS A 10 -12.88 0.73 45.04
CA LYS A 10 -12.15 1.91 44.54
C LYS A 10 -10.78 1.54 43.96
N LYS A 11 -10.04 0.64 44.63
CA LYS A 11 -8.75 0.15 44.14
C LYS A 11 -8.89 -0.60 42.81
N LEU A 12 -9.89 -1.48 42.68
CA LEU A 12 -10.16 -2.22 41.44
C LEU A 12 -10.53 -1.30 40.28
N ALA A 13 -11.32 -0.25 40.54
CA ALA A 13 -11.68 0.74 39.52
C ALA A 13 -10.47 1.59 39.07
N ALA A 14 -9.57 1.92 39.98
CA ALA A 14 -8.31 2.61 39.65
C ALA A 14 -7.39 1.72 38.80
N GLU A 15 -7.32 0.43 39.10
CA GLU A 15 -6.54 -0.56 38.35
C GLU A 15 -7.10 -0.80 36.95
N ALA A 16 -8.43 -0.93 36.82
CA ALA A 16 -9.11 -1.03 35.53
C ALA A 16 -8.88 0.21 34.65
N LYS A 17 -8.86 1.41 35.23
CA LYS A 17 -8.54 2.65 34.50
C LYS A 17 -7.08 2.68 34.01
N ARG A 18 -6.14 2.18 34.81
CA ARG A 18 -4.72 2.05 34.40
C ARG A 18 -4.54 1.03 33.27
N ILE A 19 -5.20 -0.12 33.36
CA ILE A 19 -5.17 -1.14 32.30
C ILE A 19 -5.77 -0.59 30.98
N ALA A 20 -6.89 0.14 31.06
CA ALA A 20 -7.50 0.77 29.88
C ALA A 20 -6.61 1.87 29.25
N ALA A 21 -5.84 2.61 30.06
CA ALA A 21 -4.87 3.58 29.56
C ALA A 21 -3.70 2.89 28.83
N ALA A 22 -3.13 1.84 29.41
CA ALA A 22 -2.05 1.06 28.79
C ALA A 22 -2.46 0.44 27.44
N ASN A 23 -3.68 -0.12 27.36
CA ASN A 23 -4.20 -0.68 26.10
C ASN A 23 -4.41 0.40 25.02
N ARG A 24 -4.73 1.65 25.40
CA ARG A 24 -4.82 2.78 24.46
C ARG A 24 -3.44 3.21 23.94
N GLU A 25 -2.41 3.19 24.78
CA GLU A 25 -1.04 3.48 24.37
C GLU A 25 -0.50 2.42 23.41
N LEU A 26 -0.73 1.13 23.68
CA LEU A 26 -0.35 0.06 22.76
C LEU A 26 -1.04 0.17 21.40
N LYS A 27 -2.34 0.51 21.37
CA LYS A 27 -3.07 0.75 20.11
C LYS A 27 -2.49 1.95 19.34
N ARG A 28 -2.18 3.05 20.02
CA ARG A 28 -1.58 4.25 19.41
C ARG A 28 -0.17 3.95 18.88
N ALA A 29 0.64 3.20 19.63
CA ALA A 29 1.98 2.80 19.24
C ALA A 29 1.96 1.87 18.01
N SER A 30 1.06 0.87 17.95
CA SER A 30 0.89 0.03 16.75
C SER A 30 0.46 0.84 15.52
N THR A 31 -0.45 1.81 15.66
CA THR A 31 -0.82 2.69 14.55
C THR A 31 0.36 3.57 14.09
N GLN A 32 1.15 4.11 15.02
CA GLN A 32 2.32 4.93 14.69
C GLN A 32 3.43 4.15 13.98
N ILE A 33 3.71 2.92 14.41
CA ILE A 33 4.69 2.03 13.75
C ILE A 33 4.21 1.62 12.35
N ALA A 34 2.90 1.37 12.18
CA ALA A 34 2.34 1.15 10.85
C ALA A 34 2.54 2.38 9.94
N SER A 35 2.32 3.59 10.44
CA SER A 35 2.52 4.83 9.67
C SER A 35 3.98 5.06 9.25
N SER A 36 4.97 4.75 10.08
CA SER A 36 6.39 4.93 9.71
C SER A 36 6.85 3.99 8.60
N ASN A 37 6.36 2.75 8.59
CA ASN A 37 6.68 1.78 7.53
C ASN A 37 6.00 2.14 6.21
N ASN A 38 4.81 2.72 6.25
CA ASN A 38 4.12 3.18 5.04
C ASN A 38 4.85 4.37 4.39
N THR A 39 5.49 5.25 5.16
CA THR A 39 6.20 6.42 4.60
C THR A 39 7.37 6.01 3.71
N SER A 40 8.19 5.04 4.14
CA SER A 40 9.35 4.58 3.35
C SER A 40 8.94 3.82 2.08
N GLU A 41 7.84 3.06 2.13
CA GLU A 41 7.31 2.37 0.94
C GLU A 41 6.78 3.36 -0.10
N LEU A 42 6.10 4.43 0.34
CA LEU A 42 5.58 5.46 -0.58
C LEU A 42 6.71 6.20 -1.30
N GLU A 43 7.78 6.54 -0.58
CA GLU A 43 8.98 7.20 -1.14
C GLU A 43 9.69 6.32 -2.18
N ARG A 44 9.74 4.99 -1.93
CA ARG A 44 10.26 4.01 -2.89
C ARG A 44 9.47 4.04 -4.20
N TYR A 45 8.14 4.01 -4.14
CA TYR A 45 7.32 4.02 -5.36
C TYR A 45 7.40 5.35 -6.10
N GLU A 46 7.39 6.50 -5.40
CA GLU A 46 7.48 7.81 -6.05
C GLU A 46 8.77 7.98 -6.85
N SER A 47 9.88 7.42 -6.38
CA SER A 47 11.16 7.49 -7.09
C SER A 47 11.21 6.61 -8.34
N LEU A 48 10.40 5.54 -8.39
CA LEU A 48 10.45 4.50 -9.44
C LEU A 48 9.27 4.58 -10.42
N ASP A 49 8.18 5.25 -10.05
CA ASP A 49 6.92 5.25 -10.80
C ASP A 49 6.69 6.51 -11.65
N GLN A 50 7.66 7.42 -11.71
CA GLN A 50 7.53 8.72 -12.39
C GLN A 50 7.10 8.55 -13.85
N ALA A 51 7.72 7.65 -14.62
CA ALA A 51 7.36 7.40 -16.02
C ALA A 51 5.89 7.00 -16.18
N TRP A 52 5.36 6.21 -15.23
CA TRP A 52 3.97 5.78 -15.22
C TRP A 52 3.02 6.89 -14.77
N LYS A 53 3.48 7.78 -13.88
CA LYS A 53 2.72 8.93 -13.40
C LYS A 53 2.50 9.96 -14.52
N GLU A 54 3.52 10.23 -15.33
CA GLU A 54 3.45 11.15 -16.47
C GLU A 54 2.42 10.72 -17.52
N ILE A 55 2.29 9.42 -17.77
CA ILE A 55 1.29 8.87 -18.70
C ILE A 55 -0.09 8.66 -18.07
N GLY A 56 -0.28 9.08 -16.80
CA GLY A 56 -1.57 9.08 -16.13
C GLY A 56 -2.04 7.72 -15.61
N LEU A 57 -1.12 6.79 -15.29
CA LEU A 57 -1.51 5.54 -14.64
C LEU A 57 -1.96 5.77 -13.19
N SER A 58 -3.00 5.06 -12.78
CA SER A 58 -3.47 5.04 -11.40
C SER A 58 -2.44 4.41 -10.45
N ALA A 59 -2.37 4.87 -9.20
CA ALA A 59 -1.44 4.35 -8.19
C ALA A 59 -1.36 2.81 -8.08
N PRO A 60 -2.47 2.03 -8.08
CA PRO A 60 -2.38 0.57 -8.03
C PRO A 60 -1.67 -0.04 -9.25
N ALA A 61 -1.94 0.46 -10.46
CA ALA A 61 -1.27 -0.02 -11.68
C ALA A 61 0.22 0.34 -11.70
N ARG A 62 0.58 1.54 -11.22
CA ARG A 62 1.98 1.98 -11.11
C ARG A 62 2.78 1.09 -10.17
N ARG A 63 2.21 0.80 -8.99
CA ARG A 63 2.82 -0.12 -7.99
C ARG A 63 3.00 -1.52 -8.56
N ALA A 64 1.97 -2.06 -9.23
CA ALA A 64 2.03 -3.37 -9.86
C ALA A 64 3.18 -3.47 -10.88
N LEU A 65 3.41 -2.41 -11.68
CA LEU A 65 4.54 -2.38 -12.62
C LEU A 65 5.89 -2.33 -11.89
N VAL A 66 6.02 -1.46 -10.88
CA VAL A 66 7.25 -1.34 -10.08
C VAL A 66 7.60 -2.63 -9.34
N ASP A 67 6.61 -3.37 -8.86
CA ASP A 67 6.80 -4.65 -8.17
C ASP A 67 7.30 -5.76 -9.13
N GLU A 68 6.90 -5.70 -10.40
CA GLU A 68 7.42 -6.56 -11.46
C GLU A 68 8.77 -6.08 -12.04
N GLY A 69 9.31 -4.98 -11.53
CA GLY A 69 10.57 -4.39 -12.00
C GLY A 69 10.45 -3.67 -13.34
N LEU A 70 9.26 -3.17 -13.67
CA LEU A 70 8.97 -2.40 -14.89
C LEU A 70 8.98 -0.91 -14.54
N PHE A 71 10.02 -0.19 -14.97
CA PHE A 71 10.21 1.23 -14.62
C PHE A 71 9.93 2.18 -15.79
N GLU A 72 9.93 1.66 -17.01
CA GLU A 72 9.67 2.44 -18.22
C GLU A 72 8.92 1.63 -19.30
N LEU A 73 8.38 2.32 -20.32
CA LEU A 73 7.69 1.68 -21.45
C LEU A 73 8.55 0.62 -22.16
N SER A 74 9.86 0.84 -22.23
CA SER A 74 10.81 -0.10 -22.83
C SER A 74 10.86 -1.46 -22.16
N ASP A 75 10.62 -1.54 -20.85
CA ASP A 75 10.62 -2.81 -20.12
C ASP A 75 9.43 -3.69 -20.50
N LEU A 76 8.32 -3.09 -20.95
CA LEU A 76 7.12 -3.82 -21.37
C LEU A 76 7.37 -4.72 -22.59
N ARG A 77 8.46 -4.52 -23.34
CA ARG A 77 8.88 -5.43 -24.42
C ARG A 77 9.21 -6.85 -23.92
N LYS A 78 9.51 -6.99 -22.62
CA LYS A 78 9.80 -8.29 -21.97
C LYS A 78 8.51 -9.03 -21.59
N TYR A 79 7.38 -8.33 -21.52
CA TYR A 79 6.09 -8.86 -21.05
C TYR A 79 5.07 -8.95 -22.18
N SER A 80 4.19 -9.95 -22.11
CA SER A 80 3.05 -10.05 -23.00
C SER A 80 1.90 -9.21 -22.48
N LEU A 81 1.00 -8.81 -23.38
CA LEU A 81 -0.22 -8.09 -22.98
C LEU A 81 -1.11 -8.94 -22.06
N ALA A 82 -1.07 -10.28 -22.19
CA ALA A 82 -1.77 -11.18 -21.29
C ALA A 82 -1.16 -11.13 -19.89
N ALA A 83 0.17 -11.21 -19.77
CA ALA A 83 0.84 -11.13 -18.47
C ALA A 83 0.53 -9.82 -17.74
N LEU A 84 0.51 -8.69 -18.46
CA LEU A 84 0.16 -7.40 -17.86
C LEU A 84 -1.28 -7.37 -17.31
N LYS A 85 -2.24 -8.04 -17.97
CA LYS A 85 -3.64 -8.10 -17.50
C LYS A 85 -3.81 -8.90 -16.21
N GLU A 86 -2.94 -9.87 -15.97
CA GLU A 86 -2.95 -10.70 -14.76
C GLU A 86 -2.33 -9.98 -13.55
N LEU A 87 -1.65 -8.84 -13.76
CA LEU A 87 -1.04 -8.10 -12.66
C LEU A 87 -2.10 -7.53 -11.72
N HIS A 88 -1.94 -7.80 -10.43
CA HIS A 88 -2.85 -7.34 -9.39
C HIS A 88 -2.82 -5.81 -9.30
N GLY A 89 -3.96 -5.16 -9.57
CA GLY A 89 -4.08 -3.71 -9.64
C GLY A 89 -4.03 -3.15 -11.07
N MET A 90 -3.81 -3.99 -12.08
CA MET A 90 -3.91 -3.61 -13.49
C MET A 90 -5.36 -3.65 -13.98
N GLY A 91 -5.99 -2.48 -14.06
CA GLY A 91 -7.34 -2.34 -14.60
C GLY A 91 -7.38 -2.21 -16.13
N PRO A 92 -8.56 -2.39 -16.76
CA PRO A 92 -8.72 -2.26 -18.22
C PRO A 92 -8.31 -0.88 -18.76
N ASN A 93 -8.51 0.18 -17.97
CA ASN A 93 -8.06 1.53 -18.32
C ASN A 93 -6.54 1.64 -18.36
N ALA A 94 -5.82 1.02 -17.41
CA ALA A 94 -4.36 1.06 -17.37
C ALA A 94 -3.77 0.29 -18.55
N VAL A 95 -4.31 -0.90 -18.86
CA VAL A 95 -3.91 -1.67 -20.06
C VAL A 95 -4.13 -0.86 -21.33
N ARG A 96 -5.27 -0.17 -21.46
CA ARG A 96 -5.56 0.68 -22.62
C ARG A 96 -4.53 1.81 -22.76
N THR A 97 -4.19 2.50 -21.67
CA THR A 97 -3.16 3.54 -21.68
C THR A 97 -1.80 2.97 -22.10
N LEU A 98 -1.38 1.84 -21.53
CA LEU A 98 -0.11 1.20 -21.89
C LEU A 98 -0.06 0.81 -23.37
N VAL A 99 -1.13 0.27 -23.93
CA VAL A 99 -1.21 -0.06 -25.37
C VAL A 99 -1.06 1.19 -26.24
N THR A 100 -1.76 2.27 -25.89
CA THR A 100 -1.68 3.54 -26.61
C THR A 100 -0.26 4.11 -26.55
N GLU A 101 0.36 4.15 -25.38
CA GLU A 101 1.70 4.72 -25.20
C GLU A 101 2.78 3.85 -25.85
N MET A 102 2.68 2.53 -25.80
CA MET A 102 3.55 1.62 -26.56
C MET A 102 3.47 1.90 -28.06
N LYS A 103 2.25 2.07 -28.61
CA LYS A 103 2.06 2.41 -30.02
C LYS A 103 2.63 3.78 -30.38
N ARG A 104 2.48 4.78 -29.50
CA ARG A 104 3.04 6.12 -29.69
C ARG A 104 4.57 6.12 -29.69
N ALA A 105 5.17 5.23 -28.90
CA ALA A 105 6.62 5.03 -28.81
C ALA A 105 7.18 4.06 -29.87
N ASP A 106 6.35 3.56 -30.80
CA ASP A 106 6.70 2.52 -31.78
C ASP A 106 7.28 1.23 -31.13
N LEU A 107 6.77 0.89 -29.95
CA LEU A 107 7.14 -0.30 -29.19
C LEU A 107 6.04 -1.36 -29.29
N THR A 108 6.47 -2.63 -29.17
CA THR A 108 5.57 -3.78 -29.17
C THR A 108 5.79 -4.64 -27.93
N PHE A 109 4.70 -5.21 -27.42
CA PHE A 109 4.77 -6.20 -26.34
C PHE A 109 5.42 -7.48 -26.83
N ARG A 110 5.88 -8.30 -25.89
CA ARG A 110 6.31 -9.67 -26.20
C ARG A 110 5.14 -10.43 -26.83
N LYS A 111 5.43 -11.15 -27.91
CA LYS A 111 4.50 -12.07 -28.57
C LYS A 111 4.13 -13.24 -27.66
#